data_AF-A0A820GTI4-F1
#
_entry.id   AF-A0A820GTI4-F1
#
_cell.length_a   1.000
_cell.length_b   1.000
_cell.length_c   1.000
_cell.angle_alpha   90.00
_cell.angle_beta   90.00
_cell.angle_gamma   90.00
#
_symmetry.space_group_name_H-M   'P 1'
#
loop_
_entity.id
_entity.type
_entity.pdbx_description
1 polymer ?
#
loop_
_entity_poly.entity_id
_entity_poly.type
_entity_poly.pdbx_seq_one_letter_code
_entity_poly.pdbx_strand_id
1 'polypeptide(L)'
;NYLTRVFERNHVSYEIIQRNNLLQHYPSDFDIVRFSGDEQIINALKKHPVIRAINSHRQILRYIQYSTIEEDEEITGNKRKLHRSPSNHIRIAESLQAPKLWKMGHRGAGIHVAVFDTGIQDGHPHFPNIAEVTNWTDEKNDHDTIGHGLFVAGVIGSNKECLGIAPEAQLHIFKVFTNNHISYTSWFLDAFNYAIIKKVHVLNLSIGGPDFMDQPFIDKVWDLTSNGIILVSAIGNDGPLYGTLNNPADQMDVIGVGSITVDDAISRFSSRGMTTWELPAGYGRMKPDLVTYGSFVRGSNLVSGCKVLSGTSVASPVVAGAVALLASSVLHRTPNIINPATLKQALLASAHRIRHANMFEQGHGKL
;
A
#
# COMPACT_ATOMS: atom_id res chain seq x y z
N ASN A 1 -24.29 -26.83 8.17
CA ASN A 1 -22.94 -26.29 7.97
C ASN A 1 -22.05 -27.39 7.39
N TYR A 2 -21.36 -27.15 6.26
CA TYR A 2 -20.52 -28.16 5.59
C TYR A 2 -19.29 -28.55 6.43
N LEU A 3 -18.76 -27.61 7.22
CA LEU A 3 -17.68 -27.86 8.17
C LEU A 3 -18.10 -28.91 9.19
N THR A 4 -19.28 -28.78 9.79
CA THR A 4 -19.85 -29.76 10.73
C THR A 4 -19.81 -31.19 10.16
N ARG A 5 -20.22 -31.38 8.91
CA ARG A 5 -20.23 -32.72 8.28
C ARG A 5 -18.84 -33.32 8.15
N VAL A 6 -17.82 -32.52 7.84
CA VAL A 6 -16.46 -33.01 7.67
C VAL A 6 -15.82 -33.27 9.04
N PHE A 7 -15.95 -32.35 9.99
CA PHE A 7 -15.34 -32.46 11.31
C PHE A 7 -16.00 -33.55 12.18
N GLU A 8 -17.33 -33.67 12.19
CA GLU A 8 -18.04 -34.71 12.95
C GLU A 8 -17.70 -36.11 12.44
N ARG A 9 -17.61 -36.31 11.12
CA ARG A 9 -17.22 -37.60 10.51
C ARG A 9 -15.82 -38.05 10.89
N ASN A 10 -14.94 -37.11 11.21
CA ASN A 10 -13.55 -37.39 11.60
C ASN A 10 -13.36 -37.27 13.12
N HIS A 11 -14.44 -37.16 13.91
CA HIS A 11 -14.41 -37.03 15.37
C HIS A 11 -13.50 -35.90 15.89
N VAL A 12 -13.45 -34.78 15.17
CA VAL A 12 -12.60 -33.63 15.52
C VAL A 12 -13.43 -32.43 15.92
N SER A 13 -13.05 -31.82 17.04
CA SER A 13 -13.61 -30.55 17.48
C SER A 13 -13.06 -29.40 16.65
N TYR A 14 -13.94 -28.44 16.33
CA TYR A 14 -13.58 -27.24 15.61
C TYR A 14 -14.38 -26.04 16.15
N GLU A 15 -13.81 -24.87 15.96
CA GLU A 15 -14.36 -23.57 16.33
C GLU A 15 -14.22 -22.64 15.13
N ILE A 16 -15.31 -21.98 14.73
CA ILE A 16 -15.23 -20.87 13.78
C ILE A 16 -14.91 -19.63 14.59
N ILE A 17 -13.73 -19.05 14.36
CA ILE A 17 -13.31 -17.83 15.03
C ILE A 17 -14.15 -16.68 14.49
N GLN A 18 -14.93 -16.06 15.38
CA GLN A 18 -15.72 -14.88 15.06
C GLN A 18 -14.80 -13.68 14.80
N ARG A 19 -15.13 -12.90 13.78
CA ARG A 19 -14.40 -11.69 13.40
C ARG A 19 -15.16 -10.49 13.93
N ASN A 20 -14.70 -9.93 15.05
CA ASN A 20 -15.37 -8.84 15.74
C ASN A 20 -14.99 -7.47 15.14
N ASN A 21 -15.31 -7.28 13.86
CA ASN A 21 -15.04 -6.03 13.14
C ASN A 21 -16.28 -5.55 12.36
N LEU A 22 -16.17 -4.44 11.64
CA LEU A 22 -17.29 -3.85 10.90
C LEU A 22 -17.94 -4.80 9.88
N LEU A 23 -17.19 -5.80 9.37
CA LEU A 23 -17.71 -6.78 8.43
C LEU A 23 -18.46 -7.95 9.07
N GLN A 24 -18.55 -8.03 10.40
CA GLN A 24 -19.35 -9.08 11.05
C GLN A 24 -20.82 -9.08 10.60
N HIS A 25 -21.32 -7.93 10.12
CA HIS A 25 -22.69 -7.75 9.64
C HIS A 25 -22.85 -7.88 8.12
N TYR A 26 -21.78 -8.21 7.40
CA TYR A 26 -21.76 -8.34 5.94
C TYR A 26 -21.43 -9.78 5.53
N PRO A 27 -21.84 -10.22 4.32
CA PRO A 27 -21.43 -11.50 3.79
C PRO A 27 -19.90 -11.60 3.74
N SER A 28 -19.35 -12.66 4.31
CA SER A 28 -17.93 -13.00 4.19
C SER A 28 -17.72 -13.96 3.03
N ASP A 29 -16.58 -13.84 2.38
CA ASP A 29 -16.10 -14.80 1.39
C ASP A 29 -15.02 -15.75 1.95
N PHE A 30 -14.73 -15.67 3.25
CA PHE A 30 -13.88 -16.61 3.98
C PHE A 30 -14.33 -16.84 5.43
N ASP A 31 -14.01 -18.02 5.95
CA ASP A 31 -14.16 -18.38 7.37
C ASP A 31 -12.79 -18.66 7.99
N ILE A 32 -12.60 -18.27 9.26
CA ILE A 32 -11.42 -18.64 10.05
C ILE A 32 -11.82 -19.81 10.93
N VAL A 33 -11.18 -20.97 10.73
CA VAL A 33 -11.50 -22.19 11.47
C VAL A 33 -10.29 -22.62 12.30
N ARG A 34 -10.50 -22.77 13.62
CA ARG A 34 -9.56 -23.38 14.56
C ARG A 34 -9.99 -24.81 14.83
N PHE A 35 -9.08 -25.76 14.70
CA PHE A 35 -9.35 -27.16 15.02
C PHE A 35 -8.05 -27.87 15.41
N SER A 36 -8.18 -29.00 16.12
CA SER A 36 -7.05 -29.87 16.46
C SER A 36 -7.13 -31.13 15.62
N GLY A 37 -6.32 -31.23 14.57
CA GLY A 37 -6.38 -32.34 13.64
C GLY A 37 -5.12 -32.51 12.80
N ASP A 38 -5.11 -33.56 11.99
CA ASP A 38 -4.00 -33.93 11.13
C ASP A 38 -4.27 -33.57 9.67
N GLU A 39 -3.35 -33.98 8.79
CA GLU A 39 -3.41 -33.70 7.36
C GLU A 39 -4.63 -34.35 6.66
N GLN A 40 -5.25 -35.38 7.26
CA GLN A 40 -6.40 -36.07 6.67
C GLN A 40 -7.63 -35.16 6.62
N ILE A 41 -7.86 -34.37 7.67
CA ILE A 41 -8.99 -33.43 7.74
C ILE A 41 -8.82 -32.33 6.71
N ILE A 42 -7.60 -31.79 6.60
CA ILE A 42 -7.27 -30.76 5.59
C ILE A 42 -7.57 -31.31 4.19
N ASN A 43 -7.16 -32.55 3.91
CA ASN A 43 -7.43 -33.21 2.63
C ASN A 43 -8.92 -33.49 2.39
N ALA A 44 -9.67 -33.87 3.43
CA ALA A 44 -11.12 -34.05 3.34
C ALA A 44 -11.85 -32.74 3.03
N LEU A 45 -11.46 -31.65 3.70
CA LEU A 45 -11.99 -30.31 3.43
C LEU A 45 -11.62 -29.85 2.02
N LYS A 46 -10.37 -30.04 1.55
CA LYS A 46 -9.94 -29.69 0.18
C LYS A 46 -10.74 -30.39 -0.91
N LYS A 47 -11.27 -31.60 -0.63
CA LYS A 47 -12.11 -32.36 -1.57
C LYS A 47 -13.59 -31.95 -1.53
N HIS A 48 -13.99 -31.11 -0.58
CA HIS A 48 -15.39 -30.72 -0.46
C HIS A 48 -15.78 -29.74 -1.57
N PRO A 49 -16.86 -29.98 -2.33
CA PRO A 49 -17.17 -29.23 -3.56
C PRO A 49 -17.48 -27.74 -3.36
N VAL A 50 -17.81 -27.32 -2.14
CA VAL A 50 -18.07 -25.90 -1.82
C VAL A 50 -16.85 -25.16 -1.25
N ILE A 51 -15.75 -25.86 -0.96
CA ILE A 51 -14.53 -25.23 -0.43
C ILE A 51 -13.62 -24.91 -1.60
N ARG A 52 -13.44 -23.61 -1.89
CA ARG A 52 -12.55 -23.15 -2.97
C ARG A 52 -11.08 -23.41 -2.65
N ALA A 53 -10.65 -23.07 -1.43
CA ALA A 53 -9.27 -23.19 -1.01
C ALA A 53 -9.18 -23.29 0.53
N ILE A 54 -8.05 -23.82 1.01
CA ILE A 54 -7.71 -23.87 2.43
C ILE A 54 -6.27 -23.42 2.56
N ASN A 55 -6.07 -22.41 3.40
CA ASN A 55 -4.76 -21.83 3.67
C ASN A 55 -4.59 -21.68 5.19
N SER A 56 -3.35 -21.79 5.66
CA SER A 56 -3.05 -21.52 7.06
C SER A 56 -3.33 -20.06 7.38
N HIS A 57 -4.03 -19.80 8.48
CA HIS A 57 -4.16 -18.43 8.99
C HIS A 57 -2.83 -18.00 9.60
N ARG A 58 -2.11 -17.11 8.91
CA ARG A 58 -0.76 -16.68 9.31
C ARG A 58 -0.83 -15.34 10.03
N GLN A 59 -0.08 -15.26 11.13
CA GLN A 59 0.41 -13.98 11.61
C GLN A 59 1.55 -13.57 10.71
N ILE A 60 1.46 -12.40 10.09
CA ILE A 60 2.48 -11.92 9.18
C ILE A 60 3.19 -10.75 9.82
N LEU A 61 4.50 -10.92 10.03
CA LEU A 61 5.39 -9.80 10.29
C LEU A 61 5.62 -9.10 8.95
N ARG A 62 4.83 -8.06 8.69
CA ARG A 62 5.13 -7.12 7.60
C ARG A 62 5.88 -5.95 8.22
N TYR A 63 6.93 -5.50 7.55
CA TYR A 63 7.79 -4.46 8.07
C TYR A 63 7.44 -3.14 7.39
N ILE A 64 7.24 -2.11 8.20
CA ILE A 64 7.24 -0.75 7.73
C ILE A 64 8.68 -0.26 7.83
N GLN A 65 9.41 -0.35 6.73
CA GLN A 65 10.78 0.11 6.66
C GLN A 65 10.79 1.55 6.13
N TYR A 66 11.27 2.47 6.94
CA TYR A 66 11.65 3.82 6.54
C TYR A 66 12.78 4.28 7.43
N SER A 67 13.51 5.29 6.99
CA SER A 67 14.51 5.97 7.80
C SER A 67 14.12 7.42 8.04
N THR A 68 14.53 7.91 9.20
CA THR A 68 14.53 9.34 9.53
C THR A 68 15.83 10.00 9.03
N ILE A 69 15.90 11.33 9.07
CA ILE A 69 17.12 12.07 8.69
C ILE A 69 18.32 11.59 9.53
N GLU A 70 18.13 11.40 10.84
CA GLU A 70 19.21 11.03 11.77
C GLU A 70 19.81 9.66 11.40
N GLU A 71 18.95 8.68 11.10
CA GLU A 71 19.37 7.34 10.68
C GLU A 71 20.06 7.36 9.30
N ASP A 72 19.54 8.14 8.35
CA ASP A 72 20.17 8.30 7.03
C ASP A 72 21.57 8.93 7.13
N GLU A 73 21.79 9.87 8.06
CA GLU A 73 23.10 10.50 8.30
C GLU A 73 24.13 9.51 8.89
N GLU A 74 23.69 8.60 9.77
CA GLU A 74 24.53 7.54 10.32
C GLU A 74 24.90 6.50 9.25
N ILE A 75 23.92 6.05 8.45
CA ILE A 75 24.11 5.04 7.40
C ILE A 75 25.03 5.54 6.28
N THR A 76 24.97 6.83 5.95
CA THR A 76 25.75 7.42 4.86
C THR A 76 27.14 7.91 5.29
N GLY A 77 27.44 7.94 6.59
CA GLY A 77 28.73 8.41 7.13
C GLY A 77 29.02 9.88 6.84
N ASN A 78 28.03 10.65 6.40
CA ASN A 78 28.20 11.95 5.77
C ASN A 78 27.56 13.09 6.60
N LYS A 79 28.00 13.22 7.87
CA LYS A 79 27.53 14.25 8.82
C LYS A 79 27.66 15.71 8.34
N ARG A 80 28.36 15.97 7.22
CA ARG A 80 28.65 17.33 6.71
C ARG A 80 28.01 17.69 5.36
N LYS A 81 27.37 16.75 4.65
CA LYS A 81 26.75 17.02 3.33
C LYS A 81 25.21 17.05 3.32
N LEU A 82 24.55 16.49 4.35
CA LEU A 82 23.09 16.49 4.45
C LEU A 82 22.49 17.72 5.15
N HIS A 83 23.31 18.55 5.80
CA HIS A 83 22.95 19.92 6.19
C HIS A 83 22.81 20.87 4.98
N ARG A 84 22.09 20.46 3.94
CA ARG A 84 21.42 21.44 3.07
C ARG A 84 20.36 22.11 3.94
N SER A 85 20.41 23.44 3.99
CA SER A 85 19.55 24.32 4.80
C SER A 85 18.08 23.84 4.84
N PRO A 86 17.33 24.03 5.95
CA PRO A 86 15.90 23.67 6.08
C PRO A 86 14.97 24.28 4.99
N SER A 87 15.50 25.13 4.11
CA SER A 87 14.87 25.65 2.90
C SER A 87 14.91 24.73 1.66
N ASN A 88 15.65 23.61 1.67
CA ASN A 88 15.87 22.75 0.50
C ASN A 88 15.11 21.41 0.50
N HIS A 89 14.11 21.25 1.37
CA HIS A 89 13.23 20.07 1.30
C HIS A 89 12.38 20.11 0.03
N ILE A 90 12.38 19.01 -0.74
CA ILE A 90 11.57 18.90 -1.95
C ILE A 90 10.09 19.04 -1.59
N ARG A 91 9.44 20.02 -2.22
CA ARG A 91 7.98 20.12 -2.24
C ARG A 91 7.47 19.21 -3.36
N ILE A 92 7.19 17.96 -3.04
CA ILE A 92 6.88 16.92 -4.03
C ILE A 92 5.80 17.33 -5.01
N ALA A 93 4.71 17.92 -4.51
CA ALA A 93 3.63 18.38 -5.37
C ALA A 93 4.12 19.40 -6.42
N GLU A 94 5.00 20.33 -6.05
CA GLU A 94 5.60 21.30 -6.98
C GLU A 94 6.56 20.61 -7.96
N SER A 95 7.42 19.71 -7.48
CA SER A 95 8.39 18.98 -8.31
C SER A 95 7.73 18.08 -9.35
N LEU A 96 6.57 17.50 -9.03
CA LEU A 96 5.75 16.70 -9.95
C LEU A 96 4.72 17.54 -10.72
N GLN A 97 4.82 18.87 -10.65
CA GLN A 97 3.98 19.80 -11.40
C GLN A 97 2.48 19.69 -11.10
N ALA A 98 2.09 19.13 -9.94
CA ALA A 98 0.70 19.07 -9.49
C ALA A 98 -0.03 20.44 -9.50
N PRO A 99 0.64 21.58 -9.17
CA PRO A 99 0.03 22.90 -9.30
C PRO A 99 -0.53 23.24 -10.68
N LYS A 100 -0.08 22.61 -11.76
CA LYS A 100 -0.67 22.80 -13.10
C LYS A 100 -2.12 22.33 -13.12
N LEU A 101 -2.40 21.14 -12.59
CA LEU A 101 -3.76 20.60 -12.50
C LEU A 101 -4.59 21.34 -11.45
N TRP A 102 -3.97 21.75 -10.34
CA TRP A 102 -4.66 22.56 -9.32
C TRP A 102 -5.18 23.88 -9.89
N LYS A 103 -4.38 24.56 -10.73
CA LYS A 103 -4.79 25.80 -11.43
C LYS A 103 -5.92 25.57 -12.42
N MET A 104 -6.08 24.35 -12.93
CA MET A 104 -7.19 23.95 -13.79
C MET A 104 -8.44 23.54 -13.00
N GLY A 105 -8.40 23.63 -11.66
CA GLY A 105 -9.52 23.25 -10.78
C GLY A 105 -9.56 21.76 -10.40
N HIS A 106 -8.53 20.99 -10.72
CA HIS A 106 -8.44 19.57 -10.35
C HIS A 106 -7.49 19.41 -9.18
N ARG A 107 -8.01 18.97 -8.02
CA ARG A 107 -7.24 18.84 -6.76
C ARG A 107 -7.51 17.52 -6.03
N GLY A 108 -8.13 16.54 -6.70
CA GLY A 108 -8.50 15.24 -6.12
C GLY A 108 -9.98 15.12 -5.73
N ALA A 109 -10.78 16.17 -5.86
CA ALA A 109 -12.19 16.15 -5.50
C ALA A 109 -12.96 14.99 -6.18
N GLY A 110 -13.81 14.32 -5.40
CA GLY A 110 -14.62 13.17 -5.85
C GLY A 110 -13.86 11.83 -5.92
N ILE A 111 -12.55 11.82 -5.66
CA ILE A 111 -11.75 10.58 -5.62
C ILE A 111 -11.61 10.10 -4.19
N HIS A 112 -11.97 8.84 -3.98
CA HIS A 112 -11.82 8.13 -2.71
C HIS A 112 -10.51 7.35 -2.70
N VAL A 113 -9.63 7.64 -1.74
CA VAL A 113 -8.32 7.00 -1.60
C VAL A 113 -8.26 6.28 -0.26
N ALA A 114 -8.06 4.96 -0.30
CA ALA A 114 -7.85 4.17 0.90
C ALA A 114 -6.37 4.06 1.24
N VAL A 115 -6.03 4.29 2.50
CA VAL A 115 -4.68 4.18 3.07
C VAL A 115 -4.69 3.06 4.09
N PHE A 116 -4.01 1.97 3.76
CA PHE A 116 -3.89 0.78 4.61
C PHE A 116 -2.55 0.85 5.33
N ASP A 117 -2.58 1.25 6.61
CA ASP A 117 -1.36 1.58 7.35
C ASP A 117 -1.59 1.50 8.88
N THR A 118 -0.84 2.26 9.67
CA THR A 118 -0.90 2.29 11.15
C THR A 118 -2.06 3.11 11.72
N GLY A 119 -2.78 3.85 10.89
CA GLY A 119 -3.93 4.68 11.25
C GLY A 119 -3.72 6.17 10.95
N ILE A 120 -4.48 7.03 11.65
CA ILE A 120 -4.33 8.49 11.66
C ILE A 120 -4.59 9.00 13.09
N GLN A 121 -4.04 10.16 13.45
CA GLN A 121 -4.44 10.88 14.66
C GLN A 121 -5.71 11.68 14.38
N ASP A 122 -6.73 11.48 15.22
CA ASP A 122 -8.00 12.19 15.09
C ASP A 122 -7.85 13.69 15.26
N GLY A 123 -8.58 14.45 14.44
CA GLY A 123 -8.60 15.92 14.49
C GLY A 123 -7.31 16.60 14.00
N HIS A 124 -6.39 15.87 13.37
CA HIS A 124 -5.14 16.44 12.92
C HIS A 124 -5.36 17.58 11.88
N PRO A 125 -4.77 18.78 12.07
CA PRO A 125 -5.15 20.00 11.35
C PRO A 125 -4.89 19.98 9.84
N HIS A 126 -4.09 19.04 9.36
CA HIS A 126 -3.76 18.85 7.94
C HIS A 126 -4.82 18.12 7.13
N PHE A 127 -5.79 17.46 7.78
CA PHE A 127 -6.71 16.53 7.13
C PHE A 127 -8.17 16.95 7.33
N PRO A 128 -8.69 17.88 6.51
CA PRO A 128 -10.10 18.24 6.55
C PRO A 128 -11.02 17.17 5.91
N ASN A 129 -10.46 16.29 5.08
CA ASN A 129 -11.20 15.43 4.14
C ASN A 129 -11.02 13.94 4.47
N ILE A 130 -11.16 13.57 5.74
CA ILE A 130 -11.21 12.16 6.16
C ILE A 130 -12.67 11.70 6.06
N ALA A 131 -12.92 10.73 5.18
CA ALA A 131 -14.25 10.14 5.02
C ALA A 131 -14.56 9.17 6.16
N GLU A 132 -13.60 8.31 6.52
CA GLU A 132 -13.72 7.40 7.65
C GLU A 132 -12.34 6.96 8.16
N VAL A 133 -12.28 6.61 9.45
CA VAL A 133 -11.17 5.91 10.08
C VAL A 133 -11.73 4.61 10.62
N THR A 134 -11.10 3.48 10.30
CA THR A 134 -11.53 2.15 10.73
C THR A 134 -10.35 1.36 11.23
N ASN A 135 -10.57 0.57 12.28
CA ASN A 135 -9.56 -0.33 12.84
C ASN A 135 -9.97 -1.78 12.57
N TRP A 136 -9.08 -2.50 11.90
CA TRP A 136 -9.24 -3.91 11.54
C TRP A 136 -8.41 -4.85 12.43
N THR A 137 -7.67 -4.28 13.38
CA THR A 137 -6.85 -5.00 14.34
C THR A 137 -7.63 -5.28 15.62
N ASP A 138 -7.07 -6.13 16.49
CA ASP A 138 -7.63 -6.39 17.83
C ASP A 138 -7.26 -5.29 18.86
N GLU A 139 -6.54 -4.23 18.46
CA GLU A 139 -6.24 -3.10 19.35
C GLU A 139 -7.51 -2.29 19.62
N LYS A 140 -7.68 -1.82 20.86
CA LYS A 140 -8.87 -1.04 21.26
C LYS A 140 -8.84 0.40 20.74
N ASN A 141 -7.67 0.93 20.40
CA ASN A 141 -7.51 2.28 19.88
C ASN A 141 -7.41 2.27 18.35
N ASP A 142 -8.08 3.21 17.74
CA ASP A 142 -8.09 3.50 16.30
C ASP A 142 -7.00 4.51 15.90
N HIS A 143 -6.44 5.25 16.85
CA HIS A 143 -5.42 6.27 16.57
C HIS A 143 -4.04 5.69 16.22
N ASP A 144 -3.35 6.38 15.33
CA ASP A 144 -1.95 6.11 14.98
C ASP A 144 -1.02 6.59 16.10
N THR A 145 -0.23 5.69 16.68
CA THR A 145 0.84 6.06 17.63
C THR A 145 2.23 5.96 17.01
N ILE A 146 2.34 5.43 15.78
CA ILE A 146 3.60 5.27 15.04
C ILE A 146 3.85 6.52 14.17
N GLY A 147 2.78 7.05 13.56
CA GLY A 147 2.80 8.23 12.70
C GLY A 147 3.21 7.94 11.26
N HIS A 148 3.36 6.67 10.86
CA HIS A 148 3.65 6.31 9.48
C HIS A 148 2.40 6.49 8.60
N GLY A 149 1.26 5.95 9.03
CA GLY A 149 -0.02 6.10 8.34
C GLY A 149 -0.43 7.56 8.17
N LEU A 150 -0.26 8.38 9.22
CA LEU A 150 -0.46 9.83 9.12
C LEU A 150 0.43 10.48 8.05
N PHE A 151 1.71 10.10 8.00
CA PHE A 151 2.65 10.66 7.03
C PHE A 151 2.26 10.29 5.60
N VAL A 152 1.94 9.01 5.37
CA VAL A 152 1.50 8.46 4.08
C VAL A 152 0.21 9.15 3.62
N ALA A 153 -0.79 9.26 4.49
CA ALA A 153 -2.02 10.01 4.22
C ALA A 153 -1.71 11.48 3.87
N GLY A 154 -0.74 12.08 4.55
CA GLY A 154 -0.30 13.47 4.35
C GLY A 154 0.25 13.72 2.95
N VAL A 155 1.12 12.83 2.47
CA VAL A 155 1.69 12.92 1.11
C VAL A 155 0.60 12.85 0.04
N ILE A 156 -0.48 12.10 0.29
CA ILE A 156 -1.63 12.02 -0.62
C ILE A 156 -2.48 13.29 -0.54
N GLY A 157 -3.00 13.62 0.65
CA GLY A 157 -4.17 14.50 0.78
C GLY A 157 -4.09 15.59 1.84
N SER A 158 -2.92 15.89 2.41
CA SER A 158 -2.78 17.03 3.33
C SER A 158 -3.09 18.36 2.64
N ASN A 159 -3.80 19.26 3.32
CA ASN A 159 -4.15 20.59 2.79
C ASN A 159 -3.44 21.76 3.49
N LYS A 160 -2.54 21.50 4.45
CA LYS A 160 -1.81 22.53 5.21
C LYS A 160 -0.34 22.17 5.37
N GLU A 161 0.52 23.20 5.42
CA GLU A 161 1.97 23.18 5.68
C GLU A 161 2.81 22.26 4.76
N CYS A 162 2.59 20.94 4.83
CA CYS A 162 3.10 19.93 3.91
C CYS A 162 1.96 19.48 2.99
N LEU A 163 1.70 20.26 1.94
CA LEU A 163 0.64 19.96 0.98
C LEU A 163 0.86 18.59 0.32
N GLY A 164 -0.18 17.76 0.38
CA GLY A 164 -0.29 16.55 -0.40
C GLY A 164 -0.56 16.85 -1.87
N ILE A 165 -0.48 15.82 -2.71
CA ILE A 165 -0.61 15.95 -4.17
C ILE A 165 -2.08 16.15 -4.59
N ALA A 166 -3.01 15.50 -3.89
CA ALA A 166 -4.45 15.53 -4.11
C ALA A 166 -5.18 16.00 -2.83
N PRO A 167 -5.04 17.28 -2.44
CA PRO A 167 -5.53 17.81 -1.15
C PRO A 167 -7.05 17.76 -0.97
N GLU A 168 -7.82 17.55 -2.04
CA GLU A 168 -9.28 17.43 -2.02
C GLU A 168 -9.77 15.98 -2.20
N ALA A 169 -8.87 15.01 -2.24
CA ALA A 169 -9.24 13.60 -2.21
C ALA A 169 -9.87 13.24 -0.86
N GLN A 170 -10.86 12.33 -0.90
CA GLN A 170 -11.50 11.79 0.30
C GLN A 170 -10.70 10.60 0.80
N LEU A 171 -10.11 10.73 1.98
CA LEU A 171 -9.24 9.69 2.55
C LEU A 171 -10.04 8.71 3.40
N HIS A 172 -9.85 7.42 3.15
CA HIS A 172 -10.35 6.31 3.95
C HIS A 172 -9.15 5.69 4.68
N ILE A 173 -9.07 5.84 6.00
CA ILE A 173 -7.90 5.39 6.76
C ILE A 173 -8.20 4.06 7.43
N PHE A 174 -7.54 3.00 6.95
CA PHE A 174 -7.76 1.63 7.43
C PHE A 174 -6.53 1.21 8.21
N LYS A 175 -6.66 1.21 9.54
CA LYS A 175 -5.64 0.69 10.45
C LYS A 175 -5.65 -0.84 10.37
N VAL A 176 -4.61 -1.39 9.77
CA VAL A 176 -4.41 -2.85 9.60
C VAL A 176 -3.16 -3.35 10.33
N PHE A 177 -2.43 -2.45 10.97
CA PHE A 177 -1.27 -2.74 11.81
C PHE A 177 -1.52 -2.37 13.26
N THR A 178 -1.12 -3.26 14.16
CA THR A 178 -0.99 -2.90 15.57
C THR A 178 0.20 -1.98 15.78
N ASN A 179 0.28 -1.34 16.94
CA ASN A 179 1.41 -0.48 17.29
C ASN A 179 2.73 -1.26 17.45
N ASN A 180 2.64 -2.59 17.54
CA ASN A 180 3.78 -3.51 17.53
C ASN A 180 4.10 -4.06 16.13
N HIS A 181 3.57 -3.45 15.06
CA HIS A 181 3.75 -3.87 13.66
C HIS A 181 3.25 -5.28 13.35
N ILE A 182 2.28 -5.78 14.13
CA ILE A 182 1.66 -7.08 13.87
C ILE A 182 0.46 -6.87 12.95
N SER A 183 0.31 -7.79 11.99
CA SER A 183 -0.92 -7.92 11.20
C SER A 183 -1.25 -9.37 10.93
N TYR A 184 -2.54 -9.66 10.75
CA TYR A 184 -3.03 -10.94 10.25
C TYR A 184 -3.52 -10.80 8.82
N THR A 185 -3.42 -11.89 8.04
CA THR A 185 -4.03 -11.97 6.70
C THR A 185 -5.51 -11.64 6.73
N SER A 186 -6.24 -12.19 7.71
CA SER A 186 -7.69 -11.99 7.83
C SER A 186 -8.10 -10.53 7.97
N TRP A 187 -7.32 -9.72 8.69
CA TRP A 187 -7.56 -8.28 8.82
C TRP A 187 -7.44 -7.56 7.48
N PHE A 188 -6.46 -7.92 6.65
CA PHE A 188 -6.35 -7.41 5.29
C PHE A 188 -7.52 -7.85 4.41
N LEU A 189 -7.90 -9.13 4.45
CA LEU A 189 -9.02 -9.63 3.65
C LEU A 189 -10.32 -8.88 3.96
N ASP A 190 -10.59 -8.65 5.24
CA ASP A 190 -11.73 -7.87 5.68
C ASP A 190 -11.63 -6.40 5.27
N ALA A 191 -10.51 -5.75 5.54
CA ALA A 191 -10.31 -4.36 5.13
C ALA A 191 -10.42 -4.18 3.60
N PHE A 192 -9.94 -5.14 2.81
CA PHE A 192 -10.09 -5.17 1.36
C PHE A 192 -11.54 -5.34 0.91
N ASN A 193 -12.28 -6.26 1.52
CA ASN A 193 -13.72 -6.42 1.26
C ASN A 193 -14.49 -5.12 1.56
N TYR A 194 -14.14 -4.45 2.66
CA TYR A 194 -14.77 -3.19 3.02
C TYR A 194 -14.39 -2.04 2.06
N ALA A 195 -13.15 -2.00 1.56
CA ALA A 195 -12.74 -1.06 0.51
C ALA A 195 -13.58 -1.22 -0.77
N ILE A 196 -13.90 -2.46 -1.16
CA ILE A 196 -14.79 -2.76 -2.29
C ILE A 196 -16.21 -2.25 -2.03
N ILE A 197 -16.77 -2.53 -0.85
CA ILE A 197 -18.11 -2.05 -0.45
C ILE A 197 -18.18 -0.52 -0.48
N LYS A 198 -17.09 0.14 -0.06
CA LYS A 198 -16.96 1.61 -0.07
C LYS A 198 -16.67 2.19 -1.44
N LYS A 199 -16.40 1.36 -2.45
CA LYS A 199 -16.09 1.77 -3.82
C LYS A 199 -14.95 2.78 -3.87
N VAL A 200 -13.90 2.53 -3.10
CA VAL A 200 -12.70 3.37 -3.15
C VAL A 200 -12.07 3.26 -4.54
N HIS A 201 -11.48 4.34 -5.03
CA HIS A 201 -10.93 4.39 -6.38
C HIS A 201 -9.45 3.98 -6.40
N VAL A 202 -8.71 4.40 -5.37
CA VAL A 202 -7.27 4.16 -5.23
C VAL A 202 -7.03 3.55 -3.85
N LEU A 203 -6.14 2.56 -3.79
CA LEU A 203 -5.72 1.93 -2.55
C LEU A 203 -4.19 1.96 -2.48
N ASN A 204 -3.66 2.58 -1.42
CA ASN A 204 -2.22 2.64 -1.17
C ASN A 204 -1.81 1.66 -0.07
N LEU A 205 -0.83 0.80 -0.40
CA LEU A 205 -0.17 -0.14 0.50
C LEU A 205 1.31 0.25 0.63
N SER A 206 1.62 1.06 1.64
CA SER A 206 2.99 1.47 1.95
C SER A 206 3.74 0.41 2.78
N ILE A 207 3.50 -0.86 2.47
CA ILE A 207 3.99 -2.01 3.22
C ILE A 207 4.64 -3.02 2.28
N GLY A 208 5.54 -3.81 2.84
CA GLY A 208 6.16 -4.91 2.14
C GLY A 208 6.36 -6.10 3.06
N GLY A 209 6.46 -7.26 2.45
CA GLY A 209 6.91 -8.46 3.12
C GLY A 209 7.41 -9.47 2.10
N PRO A 210 8.18 -10.46 2.57
CA PRO A 210 8.58 -11.57 1.73
C PRO A 210 7.35 -12.26 1.11
N ASP A 211 7.51 -12.61 -0.16
CA ASP A 211 6.50 -13.15 -1.09
C ASP A 211 5.82 -14.46 -0.63
N PHE A 212 6.44 -15.18 0.31
CA PHE A 212 6.49 -16.63 0.12
C PHE A 212 5.21 -17.43 0.33
N MET A 213 4.16 -17.01 1.05
CA MET A 213 3.14 -18.01 1.45
C MET A 213 1.72 -17.50 1.81
N ASP A 214 1.29 -16.31 1.39
CA ASP A 214 -0.05 -15.80 1.72
C ASP A 214 -0.97 -15.69 0.50
N GLN A 215 -1.33 -16.85 -0.08
CA GLN A 215 -2.18 -16.87 -1.27
C GLN A 215 -3.53 -16.13 -1.11
N PRO A 216 -4.26 -16.25 0.01
CA PRO A 216 -5.50 -15.51 0.21
C PRO A 216 -5.33 -13.99 0.02
N PHE A 217 -4.20 -13.44 0.45
CA PHE A 217 -3.91 -12.01 0.30
C PHE A 217 -3.72 -11.62 -1.18
N ILE A 218 -3.04 -12.45 -1.99
CA ILE A 218 -2.86 -12.21 -3.42
C ILE A 218 -4.17 -12.37 -4.19
N ASP A 219 -4.92 -13.43 -3.92
CA ASP A 219 -6.23 -13.66 -4.52
C ASP A 219 -7.13 -12.42 -4.27
N LYS A 220 -7.07 -11.85 -3.05
CA LYS A 220 -7.82 -10.64 -2.71
C LYS A 220 -7.28 -9.38 -3.39
N VAL A 221 -5.97 -9.28 -3.64
CA VAL A 221 -5.38 -8.22 -4.47
C VAL A 221 -5.97 -8.25 -5.89
N TRP A 222 -6.15 -9.43 -6.48
CA TRP A 222 -6.81 -9.58 -7.79
C TRP A 222 -8.30 -9.27 -7.75
N ASP A 223 -9.00 -9.61 -6.67
CA ASP A 223 -10.40 -9.22 -6.48
C ASP A 223 -10.56 -7.69 -6.47
N LEU A 224 -9.66 -6.96 -5.77
CA LEU A 224 -9.69 -5.50 -5.71
C LEU A 224 -9.52 -4.86 -7.09
N THR A 225 -8.50 -5.29 -7.85
CA THR A 225 -8.22 -4.74 -9.18
C THR A 225 -9.31 -5.09 -10.17
N SER A 226 -9.91 -6.28 -10.06
CA SER A 226 -11.07 -6.70 -10.85
C SER A 226 -12.32 -5.87 -10.55
N ASN A 227 -12.44 -5.32 -9.34
CA ASN A 227 -13.48 -4.35 -8.96
C ASN A 227 -13.14 -2.89 -9.37
N GLY A 228 -12.07 -2.69 -10.16
CA GLY A 228 -11.69 -1.39 -10.69
C GLY A 228 -10.84 -0.54 -9.74
N ILE A 229 -10.44 -1.07 -8.59
CA ILE A 229 -9.64 -0.35 -7.59
C ILE A 229 -8.18 -0.32 -8.05
N ILE A 230 -7.61 0.89 -8.12
CA ILE A 230 -6.22 1.09 -8.54
C ILE A 230 -5.31 0.87 -7.33
N LEU A 231 -4.52 -0.20 -7.36
CA LEU A 231 -3.61 -0.54 -6.28
C LEU A 231 -2.22 0.05 -6.52
N VAL A 232 -1.70 0.77 -5.53
CA VAL A 232 -0.36 1.34 -5.50
C VAL A 232 0.38 0.80 -4.29
N SER A 233 1.58 0.26 -4.48
CA SER A 233 2.34 -0.35 -3.39
C SER A 233 3.83 -0.07 -3.48
N ALA A 234 4.47 0.04 -2.32
CA ALA A 234 5.91 0.21 -2.19
C ALA A 234 6.67 -1.06 -2.61
N ILE A 235 7.73 -0.92 -3.43
CA ILE A 235 8.46 -2.09 -3.96
C ILE A 235 9.38 -2.79 -2.95
N GLY A 236 9.70 -2.15 -1.83
CA GLY A 236 10.60 -2.67 -0.80
C GLY A 236 11.88 -1.84 -0.64
N ASN A 237 12.55 -2.00 0.51
CA ASN A 237 13.76 -1.25 0.86
C ASN A 237 14.99 -2.16 1.04
N ASP A 238 14.96 -3.35 0.45
CA ASP A 238 15.99 -4.39 0.58
C ASP A 238 17.01 -4.36 -0.58
N GLY A 239 17.02 -3.27 -1.36
CA GLY A 239 18.01 -3.02 -2.40
C GLY A 239 19.43 -2.80 -1.84
N PRO A 240 20.46 -2.72 -2.71
CA PRO A 240 20.38 -2.59 -4.16
C PRO A 240 20.47 -3.93 -4.92
N LEU A 241 20.45 -5.07 -4.22
CA LEU A 241 20.50 -6.37 -4.89
C LEU A 241 19.25 -6.58 -5.75
N TYR A 242 19.41 -7.26 -6.88
CA TYR A 242 18.30 -7.64 -7.74
C TYR A 242 17.52 -8.82 -7.15
N GLY A 243 16.20 -8.84 -7.35
CA GLY A 243 15.32 -9.89 -6.82
C GLY A 243 14.92 -9.65 -5.36
N THR A 244 14.94 -8.40 -4.93
CA THR A 244 14.64 -7.95 -3.55
C THR A 244 13.23 -7.36 -3.43
N LEU A 245 12.37 -7.62 -4.42
CA LEU A 245 11.03 -7.06 -4.50
C LEU A 245 10.14 -7.64 -3.41
N ASN A 246 9.26 -6.80 -2.87
CA ASN A 246 8.29 -7.20 -1.84
C ASN A 246 6.87 -7.27 -2.40
N ASN A 247 6.08 -8.14 -1.79
CA ASN A 247 4.67 -8.32 -2.10
C ASN A 247 3.78 -7.28 -1.39
N PRO A 248 2.71 -6.73 -2.01
CA PRO A 248 2.15 -7.06 -3.34
C PRO A 248 2.64 -6.18 -4.50
N ALA A 249 3.64 -5.32 -4.29
CA ALA A 249 4.13 -4.42 -5.32
C ALA A 249 4.75 -5.14 -6.53
N ASP A 250 5.14 -6.40 -6.36
CA ASP A 250 5.61 -7.31 -7.40
C ASP A 250 4.48 -7.87 -8.29
N GLN A 251 3.22 -7.70 -7.95
CA GLN A 251 2.09 -8.22 -8.73
C GLN A 251 1.86 -7.42 -10.02
N MET A 252 1.38 -8.07 -11.08
CA MET A 252 1.15 -7.43 -12.38
C MET A 252 0.12 -6.28 -12.29
N ASP A 253 -0.97 -6.50 -11.54
CA ASP A 253 -2.10 -5.56 -11.46
C ASP A 253 -1.88 -4.43 -10.44
N VAL A 254 -0.75 -4.45 -9.74
CA VAL A 254 -0.36 -3.42 -8.78
C VAL A 254 0.66 -2.49 -9.42
N ILE A 255 0.53 -1.20 -9.17
CA ILE A 255 1.55 -0.20 -9.51
C ILE A 255 2.62 -0.26 -8.42
N GLY A 256 3.71 -0.97 -8.71
CA GLY A 256 4.87 -1.13 -7.83
C GLY A 256 5.80 0.07 -7.95
N VAL A 257 6.03 0.76 -6.83
CA VAL A 257 6.71 2.06 -6.81
C VAL A 257 8.09 1.93 -6.15
N GLY A 258 9.13 2.27 -6.90
CA GLY A 258 10.48 2.43 -6.38
C GLY A 258 10.79 3.87 -5.97
N SER A 259 11.94 4.05 -5.31
CA SER A 259 12.36 5.34 -4.75
C SER A 259 13.56 5.93 -5.49
N ILE A 260 13.50 7.24 -5.75
CA ILE A 260 14.63 8.07 -6.16
C ILE A 260 14.92 9.16 -5.13
N THR A 261 16.15 9.67 -5.20
CA THR A 261 16.62 10.82 -4.45
C THR A 261 16.22 12.12 -5.13
N VAL A 262 16.49 13.24 -4.44
CA VAL A 262 16.28 14.60 -4.93
C VAL A 262 17.06 14.93 -6.22
N ASP A 263 18.16 14.21 -6.46
CA ASP A 263 19.04 14.41 -7.63
C ASP A 263 18.71 13.41 -8.77
N ASP A 264 17.51 12.81 -8.76
CA ASP A 264 17.04 11.82 -9.74
C ASP A 264 17.92 10.56 -9.85
N ALA A 265 18.61 10.19 -8.77
CA ALA A 265 19.33 8.92 -8.63
C ALA A 265 18.44 7.87 -7.93
N ILE A 266 18.56 6.60 -8.30
CA ILE A 266 17.83 5.52 -7.61
C ILE A 266 18.30 5.46 -6.15
N SER A 267 17.36 5.52 -5.21
CA SER A 267 17.69 5.40 -3.78
C SER A 267 18.35 4.04 -3.53
N ARG A 268 19.45 4.02 -2.77
CA ARG A 268 20.25 2.79 -2.57
C ARG A 268 19.41 1.63 -2.01
N PHE A 269 18.52 1.95 -1.07
CA PHE A 269 17.62 0.98 -0.46
C PHE A 269 16.51 0.49 -1.40
N SER A 270 16.18 1.20 -2.49
CA SER A 270 15.04 0.81 -3.33
C SER A 270 15.25 -0.58 -3.90
N SER A 271 14.35 -1.50 -3.56
CA SER A 271 14.29 -2.84 -4.14
C SER A 271 14.10 -2.77 -5.65
N ARG A 272 14.63 -3.78 -6.35
CA ARG A 272 14.77 -3.77 -7.80
C ARG A 272 14.92 -5.17 -8.39
N GLY A 273 14.72 -5.29 -9.70
CA GLY A 273 14.93 -6.55 -10.42
C GLY A 273 13.65 -7.22 -10.90
N MET A 274 13.74 -8.53 -11.07
CA MET A 274 12.63 -9.34 -11.57
C MET A 274 11.83 -9.93 -10.41
N THR A 275 10.52 -10.09 -10.62
CA THR A 275 9.65 -10.84 -9.70
C THR A 275 10.17 -12.27 -9.54
N THR A 276 10.12 -12.76 -8.31
CA THR A 276 10.65 -14.08 -7.96
C THR A 276 9.55 -15.09 -7.65
N TRP A 277 8.33 -14.70 -7.25
CA TRP A 277 7.19 -15.62 -7.09
C TRP A 277 6.83 -16.42 -8.35
N GLU A 278 7.13 -15.88 -9.53
CA GLU A 278 6.84 -16.58 -10.78
C GLU A 278 7.80 -17.75 -11.00
N LEU A 279 8.95 -17.79 -10.33
CA LEU A 279 9.94 -18.86 -10.51
C LEU A 279 9.56 -20.11 -9.69
N PRO A 280 9.76 -21.33 -10.23
CA PRO A 280 10.42 -21.65 -11.51
C PRO A 280 9.47 -21.74 -12.71
N ALA A 281 8.16 -21.57 -12.53
CA ALA A 281 7.16 -21.87 -13.56
C ALA A 281 6.98 -20.77 -14.62
N GLY A 282 7.37 -19.54 -14.30
CA GLY A 282 7.30 -18.35 -15.14
C GLY A 282 8.66 -17.72 -15.38
N TYR A 283 8.65 -16.53 -15.99
CA TYR A 283 9.89 -15.87 -16.45
C TYR A 283 10.32 -14.70 -15.58
N GLY A 284 9.54 -14.36 -14.55
CA GLY A 284 9.71 -13.11 -13.81
C GLY A 284 9.32 -11.88 -14.65
N ARG A 285 8.94 -10.81 -13.98
CA ARG A 285 8.53 -9.53 -14.57
C ARG A 285 9.40 -8.42 -14.04
N MET A 286 9.70 -7.45 -14.91
CA MET A 286 10.48 -6.29 -14.52
C MET A 286 9.68 -5.40 -13.57
N LYS A 287 10.29 -5.07 -12.43
CA LYS A 287 9.79 -4.13 -11.42
C LYS A 287 10.96 -3.31 -10.85
N PRO A 288 10.72 -2.13 -10.24
CA PRO A 288 9.42 -1.46 -10.07
C PRO A 288 8.78 -1.07 -11.41
N ASP A 289 7.50 -0.73 -11.43
CA ASP A 289 6.85 -0.25 -12.67
C ASP A 289 7.37 1.15 -13.02
N LEU A 290 7.51 2.02 -12.02
CA LEU A 290 8.08 3.36 -12.10
C LEU A 290 8.74 3.75 -10.77
N VAL A 291 9.47 4.86 -10.76
CA VAL A 291 10.09 5.43 -9.56
C VAL A 291 9.64 6.86 -9.31
N THR A 292 9.66 7.29 -8.05
CA THR A 292 9.42 8.70 -7.69
C THR A 292 10.16 9.07 -6.42
N TYR A 293 10.08 10.34 -6.02
CA TYR A 293 10.77 10.85 -4.83
C TYR A 293 10.36 10.06 -3.59
N GLY A 294 11.33 9.36 -3.00
CA GLY A 294 11.14 8.61 -1.75
C GLY A 294 12.26 8.83 -0.74
N SER A 295 13.28 9.63 -1.04
CA SER A 295 14.30 10.04 -0.06
C SER A 295 14.09 11.49 0.38
N PHE A 296 14.17 11.73 1.69
CA PHE A 296 14.03 13.06 2.32
C PHE A 296 12.74 13.79 1.95
N VAL A 297 11.63 13.05 1.92
CA VAL A 297 10.31 13.59 1.63
C VAL A 297 9.72 14.23 2.86
N ARG A 298 9.24 15.46 2.70
CA ARG A 298 8.52 16.18 3.76
C ARG A 298 7.04 15.84 3.74
N GLY A 299 6.51 15.40 4.89
CA GLY A 299 5.10 15.02 5.07
C GLY A 299 4.60 15.34 6.48
N SER A 300 3.37 14.94 6.78
CA SER A 300 2.71 15.28 8.07
C SER A 300 3.37 14.56 9.25
N ASN A 301 3.55 15.27 10.36
CA ASN A 301 4.06 14.72 11.61
C ASN A 301 2.93 14.43 12.60
N LEU A 302 3.15 13.53 13.57
CA LEU A 302 2.11 12.90 14.39
C LEU A 302 1.13 13.87 15.07
N VAL A 303 1.68 14.94 15.67
CA VAL A 303 0.91 15.89 16.48
C VAL A 303 0.62 17.17 15.69
N SER A 304 1.65 17.75 15.11
CA SER A 304 1.57 18.96 14.30
C SER A 304 2.86 19.14 13.51
N GLY A 305 2.82 19.99 12.49
CA GLY A 305 3.99 20.29 11.69
C GLY A 305 4.31 19.20 10.67
N CYS A 306 5.52 19.29 10.13
CA CYS A 306 6.01 18.37 9.12
C CYS A 306 7.20 17.56 9.65
N LYS A 307 7.32 16.30 9.24
CA LYS A 307 8.53 15.50 9.41
C LYS A 307 9.07 15.08 8.05
N VAL A 308 10.27 14.52 8.05
CA VAL A 308 10.95 14.05 6.84
C VAL A 308 11.27 12.58 6.99
N LEU A 309 10.85 11.77 6.02
CA LEU A 309 11.11 10.34 5.98
C LEU A 309 11.70 9.92 4.62
N SER A 310 12.40 8.79 4.64
CA SER A 310 12.94 8.13 3.46
C SER A 310 12.44 6.68 3.37
N GLY A 311 12.00 6.23 2.20
CA GLY A 311 11.56 4.86 1.95
C GLY A 311 10.74 4.71 0.67
N THR A 312 10.59 3.49 0.18
CA THR A 312 9.60 3.19 -0.89
C THR A 312 8.17 3.30 -0.36
N SER A 313 7.95 3.09 0.94
CA SER A 313 6.70 3.38 1.67
C SER A 313 6.31 4.86 1.61
N VAL A 314 7.28 5.73 1.37
CA VAL A 314 7.13 7.18 1.18
C VAL A 314 6.92 7.54 -0.29
N ALA A 315 7.54 6.80 -1.22
CA ALA A 315 7.34 6.98 -2.66
C ALA A 315 5.95 6.48 -3.14
N SER A 316 5.44 5.39 -2.57
CA SER A 316 4.11 4.85 -2.91
C SER A 316 2.96 5.88 -2.80
N PRO A 317 2.78 6.62 -1.68
CA PRO A 317 1.72 7.61 -1.57
C PRO A 317 1.88 8.80 -2.51
N VAL A 318 3.10 9.09 -2.98
CA VAL A 318 3.32 10.11 -4.03
C VAL A 318 2.61 9.69 -5.32
N VAL A 319 2.74 8.42 -5.71
CA VAL A 319 2.05 7.88 -6.88
C VAL A 319 0.55 7.77 -6.64
N ALA A 320 0.11 7.33 -5.44
CA ALA A 320 -1.31 7.28 -5.11
C ALA A 320 -1.98 8.67 -5.18
N GLY A 321 -1.31 9.71 -4.67
CA GLY A 321 -1.75 11.09 -4.80
C GLY A 321 -1.78 11.58 -6.25
N ALA A 322 -0.79 11.23 -7.06
CA ALA A 322 -0.78 11.56 -8.48
C ALA A 322 -1.92 10.86 -9.25
N VAL A 323 -2.18 9.58 -8.96
CA VAL A 323 -3.33 8.84 -9.51
C VAL A 323 -4.63 9.53 -9.12
N ALA A 324 -4.81 9.89 -7.86
CA ALA A 324 -6.03 10.57 -7.41
C ALA A 324 -6.22 11.94 -8.08
N LEU A 325 -5.13 12.70 -8.22
CA LEU A 325 -5.14 13.98 -8.91
C LEU A 325 -5.52 13.82 -10.39
N LEU A 326 -4.88 12.89 -11.11
CA LEU A 326 -5.15 12.60 -12.51
C LEU A 326 -6.57 12.08 -12.71
N ALA A 327 -7.01 11.12 -11.89
CA ALA A 327 -8.36 10.56 -11.93
C ALA A 327 -9.41 11.66 -11.76
N SER A 328 -9.22 12.61 -10.83
CA SER A 328 -10.15 13.74 -10.62
C SER A 328 -10.29 14.65 -11.85
N SER A 329 -9.30 14.68 -12.75
CA SER A 329 -9.36 15.47 -13.98
C SER A 329 -10.18 14.82 -15.11
N VAL A 330 -10.34 13.49 -15.07
CA VAL A 330 -11.00 12.71 -16.13
C VAL A 330 -12.31 12.04 -15.68
N LEU A 331 -12.55 11.93 -14.37
CA LEU A 331 -13.71 11.24 -13.77
C LEU A 331 -15.05 11.71 -14.35
N HIS A 332 -15.25 13.02 -14.47
CA HIS A 332 -16.50 13.60 -14.99
C HIS A 332 -16.63 13.54 -16.51
N ARG A 333 -15.53 13.32 -17.24
CA ARG A 333 -15.54 13.30 -18.71
C ARG A 333 -15.75 11.90 -19.25
N THR A 334 -15.12 10.90 -18.62
CA THR A 334 -15.08 9.52 -19.13
C THR A 334 -14.96 8.51 -17.97
N PRO A 335 -16.02 8.31 -17.18
CA PRO A 335 -15.97 7.47 -15.98
C PRO A 335 -15.57 6.01 -16.28
N ASN A 336 -15.99 5.47 -17.42
CA ASN A 336 -15.68 4.09 -17.83
C ASN A 336 -14.23 3.87 -18.28
N ILE A 337 -13.45 4.95 -18.43
CA ILE A 337 -12.03 4.86 -18.81
C ILE A 337 -11.15 4.68 -17.58
N ILE A 338 -11.59 5.07 -16.37
CA ILE A 338 -10.76 4.94 -15.17
C ILE A 338 -10.83 3.50 -14.66
N ASN A 339 -9.79 2.72 -14.97
CA ASN A 339 -9.56 1.39 -14.42
C ASN A 339 -8.06 1.18 -14.16
N PRO A 340 -7.67 0.11 -13.43
CA PRO A 340 -6.26 -0.13 -13.10
C PRO A 340 -5.33 -0.16 -14.31
N ALA A 341 -5.72 -0.81 -15.40
CA ALA A 341 -4.89 -0.97 -16.58
C ALA A 341 -4.62 0.36 -17.30
N THR A 342 -5.66 1.15 -17.53
CA THR A 342 -5.57 2.45 -18.23
C THR A 342 -4.78 3.49 -17.45
N LEU A 343 -5.00 3.60 -16.14
CA LEU A 343 -4.26 4.53 -15.29
C LEU A 343 -2.81 4.10 -15.14
N LYS A 344 -2.55 2.79 -14.94
CA LYS A 344 -1.20 2.26 -14.94
C LYS A 344 -0.50 2.57 -16.27
N GLN A 345 -1.12 2.26 -17.40
CA GLN A 345 -0.54 2.54 -18.71
C GLN A 345 -0.27 4.04 -18.93
N ALA A 346 -1.18 4.92 -18.53
CA ALA A 346 -1.00 6.36 -18.66
C ALA A 346 0.26 6.84 -17.90
N LEU A 347 0.43 6.39 -16.65
CA LEU A 347 1.61 6.71 -15.85
C LEU A 347 2.91 6.18 -16.46
N LEU A 348 2.91 4.92 -16.92
CA LEU A 348 4.09 4.28 -17.48
C LEU A 348 4.49 4.88 -18.83
N ALA A 349 3.52 5.27 -19.65
CA ALA A 349 3.78 5.92 -20.94
C ALA A 349 4.29 7.36 -20.79
N SER A 350 3.92 8.05 -19.70
CA SER A 350 4.39 9.41 -19.42
C SER A 350 5.66 9.48 -18.56
N ALA A 351 6.13 8.35 -18.03
CA ALA A 351 7.29 8.31 -17.16
C ALA A 351 8.57 8.79 -17.88
N HIS A 352 9.37 9.58 -17.18
CA HIS A 352 10.61 10.16 -17.69
C HIS A 352 11.79 9.24 -17.39
N ARG A 353 12.38 8.68 -18.44
CA ARG A 353 13.54 7.80 -18.30
C ARG A 353 14.75 8.53 -17.68
N ILE A 354 15.27 7.98 -16.59
CA ILE A 354 16.52 8.36 -15.93
C ILE A 354 17.68 7.71 -16.68
N ARG A 355 18.57 8.52 -17.25
CA ARG A 355 19.64 8.04 -18.16
C ARG A 355 20.69 7.15 -17.50
N HIS A 356 20.92 7.32 -16.21
CA HIS A 356 21.97 6.63 -15.46
C HIS A 356 21.48 5.41 -14.66
N ALA A 357 20.20 5.07 -14.79
CA ALA A 357 19.61 3.86 -14.21
C ALA A 357 19.23 2.89 -15.32
N ASN A 358 19.27 1.58 -15.06
CA ASN A 358 18.75 0.60 -15.99
C ASN A 358 17.26 0.29 -15.71
N MET A 359 16.60 -0.45 -16.62
CA MET A 359 15.15 -0.69 -16.54
C MET A 359 14.75 -1.53 -15.32
N PHE A 360 15.63 -2.38 -14.81
CA PHE A 360 15.37 -3.18 -13.61
C PHE A 360 15.43 -2.34 -12.34
N GLU A 361 16.00 -1.14 -12.38
CA GLU A 361 16.09 -0.22 -11.24
C GLU A 361 14.99 0.83 -11.26
N GLN A 362 14.68 1.36 -12.45
CA GLN A 362 13.78 2.50 -12.62
C GLN A 362 12.39 2.14 -13.17
N GLY A 363 12.21 0.91 -13.66
CA GLY A 363 11.04 0.57 -14.45
C GLY A 363 10.95 1.37 -15.74
N HIS A 364 9.81 2.03 -15.93
CA HIS A 364 9.56 2.96 -17.04
C HIS A 364 10.19 4.34 -16.82
N GLY A 365 10.67 4.63 -15.59
CA GLY A 365 11.35 5.86 -15.24
C GLY A 365 10.66 6.62 -14.12
N LYS A 366 11.03 7.88 -13.98
CA LYS A 366 10.50 8.81 -12.99
C LYS A 366 9.07 9.22 -13.34
N LEU A 367 8.17 9.20 -12.36
CA LEU A 367 6.80 9.71 -12.47
C LEU A 367 6.73 11.10 -13.14
#